data_AF-A0A933DAN0-F1
#
_entry.id   AF-A0A933DAN0-F1
#
_cell.length_a   1.000
_cell.length_b   1.000
_cell.length_c   1.000
_cell.angle_alpha   90.00
_cell.angle_beta   90.00
_cell.angle_gamma   90.00
#
_symmetry.space_group_name_H-M   'P 1'
#
loop_
_entity.id
_entity.type
_entity.pdbx_description
1 polymer ?
#
loop_
_entity_poly.entity_id
_entity_poly.type
_entity_poly.pdbx_seq_one_letter_code
_entity_poly.pdbx_strand_id
1 'polypeptide(L)'
;MKTISWGRGLRTAALFFVLALTLTGCGLKQSEDSAETDTTTEGTGTTTDPSTSTSTGTDLTTIAPASVETTLTTHLALATNAAKVWKANAELVYVSVEIPASLAQDSGNEVYVFGSPDDATNWWTYSLSQSTDKFVRAIIPKEDYLGADITPINTQYWKMNYVEAFQLAEANGGAAFRTTNPGSAATLYLSQRAPRGWLWWTAEYVAPSGEQFTLLINPNLGEVVDESGNEVAPSIDSTSTDTTSTGTSDTLTN
;
A
#
# COMPACT_ATOMS: atom_id res chain seq x y z
N MET A 1 -50.51 -4.39 20.28
CA MET A 1 -49.93 -3.85 19.02
C MET A 1 -48.43 -3.83 19.17
N LYS A 2 -47.71 -4.56 18.31
CA LYS A 2 -46.27 -4.82 18.39
C LYS A 2 -45.62 -4.02 17.25
N THR A 3 -44.87 -2.98 17.53
CA THR A 3 -44.18 -2.17 16.52
C THR A 3 -42.81 -2.78 16.24
N ILE A 4 -42.61 -3.21 15.00
CA ILE A 4 -41.33 -3.70 14.48
C ILE A 4 -40.62 -2.50 13.88
N SER A 5 -39.50 -2.11 14.50
CA SER A 5 -38.59 -1.06 14.02
C SER A 5 -37.57 -1.67 13.06
N TRP A 6 -37.54 -1.18 11.82
CA TRP A 6 -36.52 -1.53 10.82
C TRP A 6 -35.41 -0.47 10.86
N GLY A 7 -34.25 -0.84 11.42
CA GLY A 7 -33.04 -0.04 11.32
C GLY A 7 -32.42 -0.23 9.92
N ARG A 8 -32.57 0.77 9.05
CA ARG A 8 -31.78 0.87 7.83
C ARG A 8 -30.44 1.51 8.16
N GLY A 9 -29.39 0.69 8.17
CA GLY A 9 -28.01 1.16 8.23
C GLY A 9 -27.67 1.94 6.97
N LEU A 10 -27.41 3.23 7.13
CA LEU A 10 -26.87 4.11 6.11
C LEU A 10 -25.38 3.76 5.97
N ARG A 11 -25.01 3.02 4.92
CA ARG A 11 -23.60 2.76 4.59
C ARG A 11 -23.05 4.01 3.89
N THR A 12 -22.25 4.78 4.60
CA THR A 12 -21.48 5.89 4.05
C THR A 12 -20.34 5.29 3.25
N ALA A 13 -20.49 5.23 1.92
CA ALA A 13 -19.37 4.96 1.03
C ALA A 13 -18.46 6.19 1.04
N ALA A 14 -17.29 6.07 1.67
CA ALA A 14 -16.23 7.07 1.56
C ALA A 14 -15.64 6.99 0.15
N LEU A 15 -16.04 7.94 -0.69
CA LEU A 15 -15.55 8.09 -2.06
C LEU A 15 -14.21 8.85 -2.00
N PHE A 16 -13.08 8.13 -1.93
CA PHE A 16 -11.77 8.75 -2.08
C PHE A 16 -11.50 8.99 -3.58
N PHE A 17 -11.50 10.27 -3.95
CA PHE A 17 -11.20 10.74 -5.30
C PHE A 17 -9.68 10.67 -5.53
N VAL A 18 -9.21 9.76 -6.38
CA VAL A 18 -7.82 9.75 -6.86
C VAL A 18 -7.65 10.94 -7.81
N LEU A 19 -7.04 12.01 -7.32
CA LEU A 19 -6.75 13.21 -8.12
C LEU A 19 -5.49 12.97 -8.98
N ALA A 20 -5.67 12.41 -10.17
CA ALA A 20 -4.62 12.35 -11.19
C ALA A 20 -4.39 13.73 -11.82
N LEU A 21 -3.41 14.48 -11.30
CA LEU A 21 -2.93 15.73 -11.90
C LEU A 21 -2.14 15.43 -13.19
N THR A 22 -2.83 15.39 -14.33
CA THR A 22 -2.18 15.37 -15.65
C THR A 22 -1.81 16.80 -16.06
N LEU A 23 -0.54 17.16 -15.87
CA LEU A 23 0.07 18.36 -16.43
C LEU A 23 0.13 18.23 -17.96
N THR A 24 -0.95 18.62 -18.64
CA THR A 24 -0.94 18.85 -20.08
C THR A 24 -0.20 20.16 -20.34
N GLY A 25 1.09 20.05 -20.64
CA GLY A 25 1.93 21.17 -21.02
C GLY A 25 1.48 21.80 -22.34
N CYS A 26 1.12 23.07 -22.30
CA CYS A 26 0.97 23.92 -23.48
C CYS A 26 2.33 24.06 -24.19
N GLY A 27 2.44 23.50 -25.39
CA GLY A 27 3.56 23.71 -26.30
C GLY A 27 3.59 25.16 -26.80
N LEU A 28 4.66 25.87 -26.44
CA LEU A 28 5.02 27.18 -26.98
C LEU A 28 5.55 27.06 -28.41
N LYS A 29 5.21 28.08 -29.19
CA LYS A 29 5.43 28.23 -30.63
C LYS A 29 6.90 28.16 -31.05
N GLN A 30 7.06 27.36 -32.09
CA GLN A 30 8.05 27.34 -33.17
C GLN A 30 8.60 28.71 -33.59
N SER A 31 9.92 28.81 -33.65
CA SER A 31 10.66 29.70 -34.56
C SER A 31 11.54 28.81 -35.44
N GLU A 32 11.37 28.96 -36.75
CA GLU A 32 12.12 28.27 -37.80
C GLU A 32 13.49 28.91 -38.06
N ASP A 33 14.39 28.05 -38.54
CA ASP A 33 15.26 28.23 -39.71
C ASP A 33 16.77 28.29 -39.45
N SER A 34 17.45 27.18 -39.74
CA SER A 34 18.55 27.13 -40.72
C SER A 34 18.91 25.66 -41.04
N ALA A 35 19.00 25.40 -42.34
CA ALA A 35 19.32 24.15 -43.01
C ALA A 35 20.68 23.53 -42.64
N GLU A 36 20.86 22.21 -42.77
CA GLU A 36 21.45 21.58 -43.97
C GLU A 36 21.65 20.05 -43.81
N THR A 37 21.41 19.35 -44.93
CA THR A 37 21.98 18.06 -45.39
C THR A 37 21.32 16.73 -44.99
N ASP A 38 20.66 16.18 -46.02
CA ASP A 38 20.23 14.80 -46.26
C ASP A 38 21.27 13.72 -45.94
N THR A 39 20.80 12.61 -45.35
CA THR A 39 21.18 11.27 -45.81
C THR A 39 20.01 10.30 -45.57
N THR A 40 19.37 9.90 -46.66
CA THR A 40 18.39 8.81 -46.73
C THR A 40 19.08 7.47 -46.43
N THR A 41 18.50 6.67 -45.54
CA THR A 41 18.69 5.22 -45.53
C THR A 41 17.36 4.56 -45.20
N GLU A 42 16.76 3.97 -46.22
CA GLU A 42 15.64 3.04 -46.09
C GLU A 42 16.09 1.78 -45.35
N GLY A 43 15.33 1.37 -44.34
CA GLY A 43 15.58 0.17 -43.55
C GLY A 43 14.29 -0.35 -42.94
N THR A 44 13.59 -1.14 -43.75
CA THR A 44 12.67 -2.24 -43.41
C THR A 44 12.12 -2.32 -41.98
N GLY A 45 10.79 -2.17 -41.88
CA GLY A 45 10.03 -2.36 -40.67
C GLY A 45 10.28 -3.71 -39.99
N THR A 46 10.53 -3.64 -38.69
CA THR A 46 10.38 -4.76 -37.77
C THR A 46 9.38 -4.29 -36.72
N THR A 47 8.20 -4.91 -36.74
CA THR A 47 7.18 -4.79 -35.70
C THR A 47 7.79 -5.27 -34.38
N THR A 48 8.20 -4.35 -33.53
CA THR A 48 8.50 -4.64 -32.13
C THR A 48 7.17 -4.85 -31.42
N ASP A 49 6.83 -6.12 -31.24
CA ASP A 49 5.95 -6.61 -30.18
C ASP A 49 6.31 -5.87 -28.86
N PRO A 50 5.37 -5.34 -28.08
CA PRO A 50 5.68 -4.80 -26.77
C PRO A 50 6.23 -5.93 -25.90
N SER A 51 7.55 -6.04 -25.89
CA SER A 51 8.30 -6.88 -24.97
C SER A 51 7.86 -6.50 -23.58
N THR A 52 7.06 -7.36 -22.96
CA THR A 52 6.80 -7.35 -21.52
C THR A 52 8.16 -7.31 -20.84
N SER A 53 8.52 -6.14 -20.33
CA SER A 53 9.69 -5.98 -19.47
C SER A 53 9.44 -6.88 -18.26
N THR A 54 10.03 -8.08 -18.27
CA THR A 54 10.14 -8.90 -17.08
C THR A 54 11.02 -8.12 -16.12
N SER A 55 10.37 -7.39 -15.21
CA SER A 55 11.03 -6.76 -14.07
C SER A 55 11.75 -7.88 -13.33
N THR A 56 13.07 -7.86 -13.36
CA THR A 56 13.94 -8.72 -12.53
C THR A 56 13.95 -8.21 -11.08
N GLY A 57 12.82 -7.67 -10.62
CA GLY A 57 12.64 -7.19 -9.26
C GLY A 57 12.23 -8.34 -8.36
N THR A 58 12.76 -8.38 -7.14
CA THR A 58 12.31 -9.32 -6.12
C THR A 58 10.82 -9.10 -5.84
N ASP A 59 10.06 -10.18 -5.71
CA ASP A 59 8.61 -10.13 -5.46
C ASP A 59 8.33 -9.91 -3.97
N LEU A 60 7.56 -8.86 -3.63
CA LEU A 60 7.21 -8.48 -2.26
C LEU A 60 6.55 -9.60 -1.45
N THR A 61 5.94 -10.59 -2.08
CA THR A 61 5.34 -11.75 -1.40
C THR A 61 6.37 -12.76 -0.88
N THR A 62 7.63 -12.67 -1.33
CA THR A 62 8.67 -13.68 -1.06
C THR A 62 9.91 -13.13 -0.38
N ILE A 63 10.12 -11.81 -0.36
CA ILE A 63 11.28 -11.21 0.29
C ILE A 63 11.23 -11.33 1.81
N ALA A 64 12.40 -11.36 2.45
CA ALA A 64 12.47 -11.20 3.90
C ALA A 64 12.08 -9.77 4.29
N PRO A 65 11.12 -9.55 5.22
CA PRO A 65 10.75 -8.19 5.64
C PRO A 65 11.92 -7.34 6.14
N ALA A 66 12.91 -7.96 6.78
CA ALA A 66 14.11 -7.28 7.25
C ALA A 66 14.95 -6.61 6.14
N SER A 67 14.77 -7.03 4.87
CA SER A 67 15.54 -6.51 3.74
C SER A 67 15.24 -5.05 3.41
N VAL A 68 14.06 -4.53 3.79
CA VAL A 68 13.64 -3.15 3.51
C VAL A 68 13.82 -2.20 4.70
N GLU A 69 14.17 -2.70 5.88
CA GLU A 69 14.17 -1.94 7.15
C GLU A 69 15.08 -0.71 7.14
N THR A 70 16.27 -0.83 6.54
CA THR A 70 17.24 0.28 6.50
C THR A 70 16.71 1.42 5.63
N THR A 71 16.13 1.09 4.48
CA THR A 71 15.51 2.04 3.55
C THR A 71 14.32 2.74 4.22
N LEU A 72 13.42 1.96 4.82
CA LEU A 72 12.24 2.49 5.53
C LEU A 72 12.61 3.42 6.68
N THR A 73 13.59 3.04 7.50
CA THR A 73 14.07 3.88 8.60
C THR A 73 14.65 5.18 8.08
N THR A 74 15.36 5.13 6.96
CA THR A 74 15.94 6.32 6.31
C THR A 74 14.85 7.25 5.79
N HIS A 75 13.85 6.72 5.07
CA HIS A 75 12.74 7.50 4.54
C HIS A 75 11.91 8.16 5.64
N LEU A 76 11.58 7.41 6.69
CA LEU A 76 10.87 7.95 7.85
C LEU A 76 11.67 9.05 8.55
N ALA A 77 12.99 8.89 8.69
CA ALA A 77 13.86 9.91 9.28
C ALA A 77 13.89 11.19 8.43
N LEU A 78 14.00 11.07 7.10
CA LEU A 78 13.96 12.21 6.17
C LEU A 78 12.63 12.96 6.28
N ALA A 79 11.51 12.24 6.23
CA ALA A 79 10.17 12.81 6.35
C ALA A 79 9.98 13.50 7.71
N THR A 80 10.39 12.85 8.80
CA THR A 80 10.32 13.39 10.17
C THR A 80 11.15 14.67 10.31
N ASN A 81 12.37 14.67 9.80
CA ASN A 81 13.24 15.84 9.86
C ASN A 81 12.65 17.01 9.05
N ALA A 82 12.10 16.74 7.86
CA ALA A 82 11.43 17.75 7.06
C ALA A 82 10.19 18.32 7.77
N ALA A 83 9.37 17.47 8.40
CA ALA A 83 8.21 17.89 9.17
C ALA A 83 8.61 18.75 10.39
N LYS A 84 9.71 18.39 11.07
CA LYS A 84 10.24 19.16 12.21
C LYS A 84 10.77 20.54 11.84
N VAL A 85 11.21 20.73 10.59
CA VAL A 85 11.53 22.05 10.03
C VAL A 85 10.28 22.89 9.81
N TRP A 86 9.16 22.27 9.40
CA TRP A 86 7.87 22.95 9.28
C TRP A 86 7.32 23.34 10.67
N LYS A 87 7.26 22.39 11.61
CA LYS A 87 6.82 22.59 13.00
C LYS A 87 7.64 21.70 13.93
N ALA A 88 8.27 22.29 14.94
CA ALA A 88 9.17 21.54 15.83
C ALA A 88 8.49 20.40 16.61
N ASN A 89 7.19 20.55 16.88
CA ASN A 89 6.32 19.56 17.52
C ASN A 89 5.47 18.76 16.49
N ALA A 90 5.94 18.63 15.24
CA ALA A 90 5.26 17.80 14.27
C ALA A 90 5.28 16.32 14.68
N GLU A 91 4.13 15.66 14.60
CA GLU A 91 3.91 14.27 14.97
C GLU A 91 3.36 13.49 13.76
N LEU A 92 3.86 12.28 13.56
CA LEU A 92 3.39 11.40 12.49
C LEU A 92 1.97 10.92 12.81
N VAL A 93 1.04 11.08 11.87
CA VAL A 93 -0.37 10.69 12.06
C VAL A 93 -0.81 9.59 11.10
N TYR A 94 -0.14 9.44 9.96
CA TYR A 94 -0.52 8.51 8.91
C TYR A 94 0.67 8.15 8.03
N VAL A 95 0.70 6.89 7.58
CA VAL A 95 1.63 6.40 6.56
C VAL A 95 0.83 5.66 5.50
N SER A 96 1.15 5.85 4.22
CA SER A 96 0.67 4.97 3.16
C SER A 96 1.82 4.43 2.31
N VAL A 97 1.68 3.21 1.82
CA VAL A 97 2.59 2.58 0.88
C VAL A 97 1.79 1.96 -0.25
N GLU A 98 1.99 2.44 -1.46
CA GLU A 98 1.39 1.88 -2.67
C GLU A 98 2.20 0.66 -3.14
N ILE A 99 1.52 -0.47 -3.35
CA ILE A 99 2.09 -1.70 -3.90
C ILE A 99 1.49 -1.93 -5.29
N PRO A 100 2.31 -1.83 -6.36
CA PRO A 100 1.81 -2.03 -7.71
C PRO A 100 1.44 -3.50 -7.95
N ALA A 101 0.58 -3.75 -8.93
CA ALA A 101 0.13 -5.10 -9.30
C ALA A 101 1.27 -6.05 -9.71
N SER A 102 2.42 -5.51 -10.13
CA SER A 102 3.63 -6.29 -10.46
C SER A 102 4.34 -6.84 -9.22
N LEU A 103 4.02 -6.36 -8.01
CA LEU A 103 4.66 -6.70 -6.74
C LEU A 103 6.17 -6.47 -6.72
N ALA A 104 6.69 -5.66 -7.64
CA ALA A 104 8.10 -5.40 -7.72
C ALA A 104 8.54 -4.62 -6.47
N GLN A 105 9.58 -5.11 -5.80
CA GLN A 105 10.24 -4.37 -4.74
C GLN A 105 10.71 -2.99 -5.25
N ASP A 106 10.71 -2.00 -4.36
CA ASP A 106 11.23 -0.64 -4.61
C ASP A 106 10.54 0.10 -5.76
N SER A 107 9.29 -0.26 -6.07
CA SER A 107 8.51 0.35 -7.16
C SER A 107 7.29 1.14 -6.69
N GLY A 108 7.05 1.16 -5.38
CA GLY A 108 5.95 1.87 -4.75
C GLY A 108 6.19 3.35 -4.51
N ASN A 109 5.19 3.98 -3.91
CA ASN A 109 5.25 5.33 -3.38
C ASN A 109 4.88 5.32 -1.89
N GLU A 110 5.69 5.97 -1.08
CA GLU A 110 5.50 6.11 0.36
C GLU A 110 5.01 7.53 0.67
N VAL A 111 3.95 7.66 1.46
CA VAL A 111 3.48 8.96 1.95
C VAL A 111 3.49 8.97 3.47
N TYR A 112 4.11 9.99 4.03
CA TYR A 112 4.11 10.27 5.46
C TYR A 112 3.35 11.57 5.70
N VAL A 113 2.39 11.54 6.63
CA VAL A 113 1.58 12.71 6.98
C VAL A 113 1.81 13.06 8.43
N PHE A 114 2.05 14.35 8.68
CA PHE A 114 2.36 14.90 9.97
C PHE A 114 1.37 16.00 10.35
N GLY A 115 0.96 15.96 11.61
CA GLY A 115 0.21 17.03 12.28
C GLY A 115 1.09 17.84 13.21
N SER A 116 0.63 19.03 13.58
CA SER A 116 1.17 19.78 14.71
C SER A 116 0.02 20.29 15.57
N PRO A 117 0.10 20.19 16.90
CA PRO A 117 -0.85 20.86 17.80
C PRO A 117 -0.90 22.38 17.59
N ASP A 118 0.16 22.99 17.06
CA ASP A 118 0.25 24.43 16.76
C ASP A 118 -0.26 24.79 15.35
N ASP A 119 -0.74 23.80 14.59
CA ASP A 119 -1.40 24.01 13.30
C ASP A 119 -2.72 23.24 13.26
N ALA A 120 -3.80 23.95 13.60
CA ALA A 120 -5.15 23.41 13.56
C ALA A 120 -5.68 23.21 12.14
N THR A 121 -5.05 23.80 11.13
CA THR A 121 -5.60 23.95 9.77
C THR A 121 -4.97 23.05 8.73
N ASN A 122 -3.71 22.64 8.91
CA ASN A 122 -2.99 21.92 7.86
C ASN A 122 -2.38 20.61 8.31
N TRP A 123 -2.28 19.69 7.35
CA TRP A 123 -1.39 18.55 7.34
C TRP A 123 -0.12 18.88 6.56
N TRP A 124 1.02 18.37 7.03
CA TRP A 124 2.25 18.32 6.26
C TRP A 124 2.44 16.93 5.67
N THR A 125 2.61 16.85 4.37
CA THR A 125 2.77 15.59 3.65
C THR A 125 4.16 15.49 3.03
N TYR A 126 4.72 14.29 3.05
CA TYR A 126 5.98 13.95 2.44
C TYR A 126 5.78 12.67 1.63
N SER A 127 5.76 12.78 0.30
CA SER A 127 5.63 11.65 -0.63
C SER A 127 6.99 11.32 -1.22
N LEU A 128 7.36 10.05 -1.28
CA LEU A 128 8.65 9.57 -1.79
C LEU A 128 8.44 8.38 -2.74
N SER A 129 9.05 8.46 -3.92
CA SER A 129 9.11 7.37 -4.89
C SER A 129 10.23 6.42 -4.52
N GLN A 130 9.92 5.15 -4.25
CA GLN A 130 10.92 4.13 -3.88
C GLN A 130 11.93 3.85 -5.01
N SER A 131 11.52 4.04 -6.26
CA SER A 131 12.35 3.74 -7.43
C SER A 131 13.35 4.84 -7.78
N THR A 132 13.12 6.07 -7.32
CA THR A 132 13.93 7.23 -7.73
C THR A 132 14.47 8.07 -6.56
N ASP A 133 14.05 7.76 -5.34
CA ASP A 133 14.28 8.55 -4.12
C ASP A 133 13.87 10.03 -4.22
N LYS A 134 13.11 10.37 -5.26
CA LYS A 134 12.55 11.73 -5.43
C LYS A 134 11.36 11.88 -4.51
N PHE A 135 11.25 13.06 -3.93
CA PHE A 135 10.18 13.37 -2.99
C PHE A 135 9.46 14.67 -3.33
N VAL A 136 8.20 14.73 -2.90
CA VAL A 136 7.34 15.91 -2.96
C VAL A 136 6.87 16.23 -1.54
N ARG A 137 6.78 17.52 -1.23
CA ARG A 137 6.29 18.01 0.05
C ARG A 137 5.13 18.95 -0.20
N ALA A 138 4.06 18.81 0.57
CA ALA A 138 2.91 19.69 0.47
C ALA A 138 2.29 19.98 1.84
N ILE A 139 1.75 21.19 1.96
CA ILE A 139 0.84 21.58 3.04
C ILE A 139 -0.56 21.43 2.46
N ILE A 140 -1.40 20.60 3.09
CA ILE A 140 -2.76 20.32 2.63
C ILE A 140 -3.72 20.68 3.77
N PRO A 141 -4.78 21.47 3.53
CA PRO A 141 -5.79 21.73 4.55
C PRO A 141 -6.37 20.44 5.12
N LYS A 142 -6.66 20.41 6.42
CA LYS A 142 -7.13 19.18 7.09
C LYS A 142 -8.46 18.71 6.53
N GLU A 143 -9.35 19.65 6.23
CA GLU A 143 -10.66 19.44 5.63
C GLU A 143 -10.62 18.81 4.23
N ASP A 144 -9.52 18.99 3.49
CA ASP A 144 -9.39 18.53 2.11
C ASP A 144 -8.74 17.15 1.98
N TYR A 145 -8.29 16.56 3.10
CA TYR A 145 -7.50 15.33 3.08
C TYR A 145 -7.96 14.28 4.10
N LEU A 146 -7.33 14.19 5.28
CA LEU A 146 -7.65 13.15 6.27
C LEU A 146 -8.72 13.57 7.29
N GLY A 147 -9.26 14.79 7.19
CA GLY A 147 -10.08 15.40 8.25
C GLY A 147 -9.23 15.95 9.38
N ALA A 148 -9.86 16.48 10.43
CA ALA A 148 -9.17 17.09 11.57
C ALA A 148 -8.86 16.13 12.73
N ASP A 149 -9.62 15.04 12.84
CA ASP A 149 -9.65 14.15 14.00
C ASP A 149 -8.80 12.89 13.81
N ILE A 150 -7.51 13.07 13.53
CA ILE A 150 -6.55 11.95 13.41
C ILE A 150 -5.60 11.95 14.59
N THR A 151 -5.52 10.81 15.28
CA THR A 151 -4.61 10.61 16.41
C THR A 151 -3.18 10.31 15.92
N PRO A 152 -2.15 10.95 16.52
CA PRO A 152 -0.76 10.60 16.25
C PRO A 152 -0.45 9.11 16.41
N ILE A 153 0.40 8.58 15.55
CA ILE A 153 0.89 7.21 15.62
C ILE A 153 1.78 7.06 16.84
N ASN A 154 1.41 6.14 17.75
CA ASN A 154 2.31 5.72 18.81
C ASN A 154 3.26 4.66 18.26
N THR A 155 4.49 5.08 17.96
CA THR A 155 5.53 4.23 17.35
C THR A 155 5.97 3.08 18.25
N GLN A 156 5.67 3.09 19.56
CA GLN A 156 5.95 1.96 20.45
C GLN A 156 5.18 0.69 20.06
N TYR A 157 4.04 0.84 19.36
CA TYR A 157 3.23 -0.27 18.86
C TYR A 157 3.51 -0.60 17.38
N TRP A 158 4.38 0.14 16.71
CA TRP A 158 4.74 -0.12 15.33
C TRP A 158 5.97 -1.04 15.29
N LYS A 159 5.75 -2.37 15.32
CA LYS A 159 6.83 -3.37 15.28
C LYS A 159 6.97 -4.08 13.93
N MET A 160 5.97 -3.93 13.08
CA MET A 160 5.82 -4.59 11.79
C MET A 160 5.93 -3.59 10.65
N ASN A 161 6.79 -3.86 9.67
CA ASN A 161 6.89 -3.04 8.47
C ASN A 161 5.79 -3.38 7.44
N TYR A 162 5.70 -2.59 6.36
CA TYR A 162 4.65 -2.78 5.36
C TYR A 162 4.78 -4.10 4.59
N VAL A 163 5.99 -4.63 4.40
CA VAL A 163 6.22 -5.90 3.69
C VAL A 163 5.68 -7.07 4.50
N GLU A 164 5.99 -7.11 5.79
CA GLU A 164 5.45 -8.13 6.70
C GLU A 164 3.91 -8.03 6.80
N ALA A 165 3.38 -6.81 6.91
CA ALA A 165 1.93 -6.59 6.92
C ALA A 165 1.27 -7.02 5.60
N PHE A 166 1.90 -6.74 4.46
CA PHE A 166 1.41 -7.14 3.14
C PHE A 166 1.42 -8.67 2.99
N GLN A 167 2.49 -9.34 3.39
CA GLN A 167 2.60 -10.80 3.36
C GLN A 167 1.54 -11.47 4.24
N LEU A 168 1.26 -10.91 5.42
CA LEU A 168 0.15 -11.37 6.26
C LEU A 168 -1.20 -11.15 5.58
N ALA A 169 -1.42 -10.00 4.94
CA ALA A 169 -2.65 -9.74 4.20
C ALA A 169 -2.84 -10.73 3.03
N GLU A 170 -1.76 -11.03 2.30
CA GLU A 170 -1.75 -12.01 1.21
C GLU A 170 -2.16 -13.40 1.70
N ALA A 171 -1.58 -13.87 2.82
CA ALA A 171 -1.91 -15.14 3.45
C ALA A 171 -3.36 -15.21 4.00
N ASN A 172 -4.00 -14.06 4.23
CA ASN A 172 -5.35 -13.96 4.78
C ASN A 172 -6.40 -13.53 3.73
N GLY A 173 -6.14 -13.82 2.45
CA GLY A 173 -7.12 -13.66 1.37
C GLY A 173 -6.71 -12.66 0.30
N GLY A 174 -5.66 -11.85 0.52
CA GLY A 174 -5.13 -10.94 -0.49
C GLY A 174 -4.70 -11.67 -1.76
N ALA A 175 -3.96 -12.77 -1.62
CA ALA A 175 -3.51 -13.56 -2.77
C ALA A 175 -4.67 -14.16 -3.58
N ALA A 176 -5.70 -14.67 -2.88
CA ALA A 176 -6.91 -15.20 -3.50
C ALA A 176 -7.70 -14.10 -4.23
N PHE A 177 -7.80 -12.91 -3.62
CA PHE A 177 -8.41 -11.74 -4.25
C PHE A 177 -7.68 -11.34 -5.52
N ARG A 178 -6.34 -11.21 -5.48
CA ARG A 178 -5.54 -10.86 -6.67
C ARG A 178 -5.58 -11.90 -7.77
N THR A 179 -5.69 -13.19 -7.41
CA THR A 179 -5.86 -14.29 -8.37
C THR A 179 -7.20 -14.20 -9.10
N THR A 180 -8.27 -13.87 -8.37
CA THR A 180 -9.62 -13.71 -8.94
C THR A 180 -9.77 -12.38 -9.69
N ASN A 181 -8.99 -11.37 -9.30
CA ASN A 181 -8.99 -10.03 -9.87
C ASN A 181 -7.60 -9.63 -10.42
N PRO A 182 -7.17 -10.16 -11.58
CA PRO A 182 -5.88 -9.84 -12.16
C PRO A 182 -5.70 -8.34 -12.40
N GLY A 183 -4.49 -7.83 -12.14
CA GLY A 183 -4.18 -6.41 -12.25
C GLY A 183 -4.66 -5.55 -11.08
N SER A 184 -5.16 -6.18 -10.00
CA SER A 184 -5.41 -5.48 -8.74
C SER A 184 -4.12 -4.94 -8.13
N ALA A 185 -4.21 -3.73 -7.57
CA ALA A 185 -3.16 -3.11 -6.78
C ALA A 185 -3.53 -3.16 -5.30
N ALA A 186 -2.54 -3.03 -4.44
CA ALA A 186 -2.74 -2.94 -2.99
C ALA A 186 -2.16 -1.63 -2.46
N THR A 187 -2.80 -1.05 -1.47
CA THR A 187 -2.26 0.08 -0.70
C THR A 187 -2.34 -0.27 0.77
N LEU A 188 -1.23 -0.08 1.48
CA LEU A 188 -1.18 -0.26 2.93
C LEU A 188 -1.18 1.09 3.63
N TYR A 189 -2.01 1.21 4.66
CA TYR A 189 -2.12 2.42 5.47
C TYR A 189 -1.83 2.12 6.93
N LEU A 190 -0.93 2.85 7.57
CA LEU A 190 -0.75 2.78 9.02
C LEU A 190 -1.45 3.97 9.68
N SER A 191 -2.44 3.69 10.51
CA SER A 191 -3.17 4.72 11.24
C SER A 191 -3.86 4.17 12.49
N GLN A 192 -4.20 5.06 13.43
CA GLN A 192 -5.09 4.68 14.52
C GLN A 192 -6.53 4.77 14.03
N ARG A 193 -7.28 3.66 14.10
CA ARG A 193 -8.68 3.64 13.62
C ARG A 193 -9.58 2.65 14.35
N ALA A 194 -10.88 2.79 14.10
CA ALA A 194 -11.90 1.80 14.43
C ALA A 194 -11.49 0.41 13.87
N PRO A 195 -11.92 -0.70 14.52
CA PRO A 195 -12.98 -0.77 15.54
C PRO A 195 -12.54 -0.48 16.98
N ARG A 196 -11.24 -0.65 17.31
CA ARG A 196 -10.74 -0.56 18.69
C ARG A 196 -9.98 0.74 19.01
N GLY A 197 -9.79 1.63 18.03
CA GLY A 197 -8.92 2.81 18.17
C GLY A 197 -7.43 2.46 18.27
N TRP A 198 -7.06 1.24 17.89
CA TRP A 198 -5.68 0.77 17.88
C TRP A 198 -4.95 1.21 16.62
N LEU A 199 -3.64 1.10 16.64
CA LEU A 199 -2.81 1.22 15.45
C LEU A 199 -3.03 -0.02 14.57
N TRP A 200 -3.33 0.20 13.30
CA TRP A 200 -3.55 -0.86 12.31
C TRP A 200 -2.79 -0.54 11.03
N TRP A 201 -2.19 -1.57 10.44
CA TRP A 201 -2.00 -1.62 8.99
C TRP A 201 -3.33 -2.00 8.34
N THR A 202 -3.92 -1.10 7.57
CA THR A 202 -5.04 -1.42 6.68
C THR A 202 -4.47 -1.80 5.32
N ALA A 203 -4.65 -3.04 4.88
CA ALA A 203 -4.32 -3.47 3.53
C ALA A 203 -5.60 -3.41 2.67
N GLU A 204 -5.64 -2.48 1.73
CA GLU A 204 -6.75 -2.29 0.79
C GLU A 204 -6.32 -2.75 -0.60
N TYR A 205 -7.08 -3.68 -1.18
CA TYR A 205 -6.91 -4.18 -2.53
C TYR A 205 -8.01 -3.62 -3.41
N VAL A 206 -7.65 -3.12 -4.59
CA VAL A 206 -8.61 -2.57 -5.56
C VAL A 206 -8.41 -3.25 -6.90
N ALA A 207 -9.45 -3.91 -7.39
CA ALA A 207 -9.49 -4.53 -8.71
C ALA A 207 -9.76 -3.49 -9.81
N PRO A 208 -9.36 -3.74 -11.07
CA PRO A 208 -9.74 -2.89 -12.20
C PRO A 208 -11.26 -2.76 -12.40
N SER A 209 -12.03 -3.74 -11.92
CA SER A 209 -13.50 -3.73 -11.90
C SER A 209 -14.10 -2.76 -10.87
N GLY A 210 -13.29 -2.26 -9.93
CA GLY A 210 -13.72 -1.48 -8.77
C GLY A 210 -14.12 -2.34 -7.56
N GLU A 211 -14.02 -3.67 -7.64
CA GLU A 211 -14.15 -4.54 -6.48
C GLU A 211 -13.03 -4.25 -5.48
N GLN A 212 -13.36 -4.29 -4.18
CA GLN A 212 -12.42 -3.99 -3.10
C GLN A 212 -12.38 -5.12 -2.07
N PHE A 213 -11.22 -5.31 -1.49
CA PHE A 213 -11.00 -6.21 -0.36
C PHE A 213 -10.08 -5.54 0.65
N THR A 214 -10.48 -5.55 1.92
CA THR A 214 -9.77 -4.81 2.97
C THR A 214 -9.55 -5.68 4.20
N LEU A 215 -8.33 -5.64 4.74
CA LEU A 215 -7.95 -6.28 5.99
C LEU A 215 -7.29 -5.28 6.93
N LEU A 216 -7.42 -5.51 8.24
CA LEU A 216 -6.70 -4.78 9.28
C LEU A 216 -5.72 -5.72 9.97
N ILE A 217 -4.45 -5.33 10.03
CA ILE A 217 -3.34 -6.09 10.60
C ILE A 217 -2.75 -5.31 11.78
N ASN A 218 -2.71 -5.93 12.96
CA ASN A 218 -2.15 -5.31 14.15
C ASN A 218 -0.61 -5.29 14.06
N PRO A 219 0.04 -4.12 13.98
CA PRO A 219 1.49 -4.03 13.76
C PRO A 219 2.33 -4.43 14.99
N ASN A 220 1.70 -4.70 16.13
CA ASN A 220 2.37 -5.16 17.35
C ASN A 220 2.20 -6.67 17.58
N LEU A 221 1.05 -7.24 17.18
CA LEU A 221 0.66 -8.61 17.51
C LEU A 221 0.52 -9.53 16.30
N GLY A 222 0.40 -8.99 15.08
CA GLY A 222 0.10 -9.76 13.87
C GLY A 222 -1.34 -10.28 13.78
N GLU A 223 -2.24 -9.85 14.67
CA GLU A 223 -3.69 -10.14 14.59
C GLU A 223 -4.26 -9.58 13.28
N VAL A 224 -5.00 -10.39 12.52
CA VAL A 224 -5.66 -10.00 11.28
C VAL A 224 -7.18 -10.07 11.47
N VAL A 225 -7.85 -8.95 11.18
CA VAL A 225 -9.31 -8.82 11.27
C VAL A 225 -9.88 -8.15 10.02
N ASP A 226 -11.17 -8.36 9.76
CA ASP A 226 -11.90 -7.59 8.75
C ASP A 226 -12.16 -6.14 9.21
N GLU A 227 -12.76 -5.33 8.34
CA GLU A 227 -13.09 -3.92 8.67
C GLU A 227 -14.09 -3.76 9.82
N SER A 228 -14.83 -4.82 10.15
CA SER A 228 -15.76 -4.86 11.28
C SER A 228 -15.11 -5.34 12.57
N GLY A 229 -13.85 -5.80 12.53
CA GLY A 229 -13.11 -6.33 13.66
C GLY A 229 -13.33 -7.82 13.94
N ASN A 230 -13.89 -8.57 12.99
CA ASN A 230 -14.01 -10.01 13.11
C ASN A 230 -12.70 -10.68 12.68
N GLU A 231 -12.27 -11.71 13.40
CA GLU A 231 -11.11 -12.50 13.03
C GLU A 231 -11.29 -13.14 11.66
N VAL A 232 -10.26 -13.05 10.81
CA VAL A 232 -10.23 -13.70 9.51
C VAL A 232 -9.43 -14.99 9.67
N ALA A 233 -10.05 -16.12 9.32
CA ALA A 233 -9.32 -17.38 9.31
C ALA A 233 -8.28 -17.35 8.19
N PRO A 234 -7.03 -17.79 8.42
CA PRO A 234 -6.04 -17.88 7.37
C PRO A 234 -6.56 -18.75 6.23
N SER A 235 -6.30 -18.35 4.99
CA SER A 235 -6.67 -19.16 3.83
C SER A 235 -5.73 -20.35 3.80
N ILE A 236 -6.17 -21.48 4.37
CA ILE A 236 -5.39 -22.71 4.32
C ILE A 236 -5.49 -23.23 2.89
N ASP A 237 -4.49 -22.92 2.06
CA ASP A 237 -4.34 -23.56 0.76
C ASP A 237 -4.28 -25.07 1.02
N SER A 238 -5.33 -25.75 0.58
CA SER A 238 -5.64 -27.13 0.98
C SER A 238 -4.84 -28.13 0.15
N THR A 239 -3.53 -27.90 0.03
CA THR A 239 -2.57 -28.83 -0.60
C THR A 239 -1.53 -29.27 0.43
N SER A 240 -1.98 -29.80 1.56
CA SER A 240 -1.17 -30.71 2.37
C SER A 240 -1.49 -32.13 1.91
N THR A 241 -0.61 -32.69 1.08
CA THR A 241 -0.63 -34.13 0.75
C THR A 241 -0.29 -34.91 2.01
N ASP A 242 -1.34 -35.45 2.62
CA ASP A 242 -1.28 -36.36 3.75
C ASP A 242 -0.44 -37.59 3.37
N THR A 243 0.80 -37.65 3.86
CA THR A 243 1.66 -38.82 3.69
C THR A 243 1.31 -39.80 4.80
N THR A 244 0.31 -40.65 4.54
CA THR A 244 -0.04 -41.77 5.41
C THR A 244 1.14 -42.76 5.47
N SER A 245 1.91 -42.70 6.55
CA SER A 245 2.93 -43.70 6.89
C SER A 245 2.25 -44.93 7.52
N THR A 246 2.01 -45.96 6.73
CA THR A 246 1.57 -47.27 7.22
C THR A 246 2.73 -47.98 7.92
N GLY A 247 2.75 -47.94 9.25
CA GLY A 247 3.68 -48.72 10.06
C GLY A 247 3.26 -50.19 10.12
N THR A 248 4.06 -51.08 9.53
CA THR A 248 3.95 -52.53 9.68
C THR A 248 4.40 -52.94 11.08
N SER A 249 3.53 -53.64 11.80
CA SER A 249 3.82 -54.24 13.11
C SER A 249 4.41 -55.64 12.91
N ASP A 250 5.71 -55.80 13.17
CA ASP A 250 6.35 -57.11 13.27
C ASP A 250 6.23 -57.63 14.70
N THR A 251 5.54 -58.77 14.84
CA THR A 251 5.47 -59.56 16.07
C THR A 251 6.56 -60.62 16.00
N LEU A 252 7.56 -60.57 16.89
CA LEU A 252 8.53 -61.64 17.08
C LEU A 252 8.32 -62.30 18.44
N THR A 253 7.79 -63.52 18.38
CA THR A 253 7.81 -64.51 19.45
C THR A 253 9.22 -65.06 19.65
N ASN A 254 9.65 -65.15 20.90
CA ASN A 254 10.45 -66.26 21.42
C ASN A 254 10.15 -66.44 22.91
#